data_AF-A0A6P2ARC7-F1
#
_entry.id   AF-A0A6P2ARC7-F1
#
_cell.length_a   1.000
_cell.length_b   1.000
_cell.length_c   1.000
_cell.angle_alpha   90.00
_cell.angle_beta   90.00
_cell.angle_gamma   90.00
#
_symmetry.space_group_name_H-M   'P 1'
#
loop_
_entity.id
_entity.type
_entity.pdbx_description
1 polymer ?
#
loop_
_entity_poly.entity_id
_entity_poly.type
_entity_poly.pdbx_seq_one_letter_code
_entity_poly.pdbx_strand_id
1 'polypeptide(L)'
;MQPQRFPECHHPTVKALFRYSDQDLLTLFQRHPEQGKYFVALFCRYHPIVYTLIAHAARSPVQGDYLFALTWRHVCHEMRGLELRGAAAIEATSFQNWLINVTALCINQAELPPVESITYDLKTTSPPLWCYLEQALDRLPPMIRLILLMAKTFQWSPTRIAAYLQAEGDMLSPAQVQDYLQESYRMVTVNLPEDIREIYLGETAGAANGALALSDSR
;
A
#
# COMPACT_ATOMS: atom_id res chain seq x y z
N MET A 1 7.27 20.96 -2.64
CA MET A 1 6.74 19.64 -3.05
C MET A 1 6.29 19.73 -4.51
N GLN A 2 6.70 18.80 -5.39
CA GLN A 2 6.36 18.85 -6.82
C GLN A 2 5.11 18.00 -7.09
N PRO A 3 4.17 18.44 -7.95
CA PRO A 3 2.97 17.66 -8.25
C PRO A 3 3.36 16.31 -8.80
N GLN A 4 3.07 15.25 -8.04
CA GLN A 4 3.45 13.92 -8.43
C GLN A 4 2.40 13.31 -9.35
N ARG A 5 2.88 12.71 -10.44
CA ARG A 5 2.05 11.93 -11.36
C ARG A 5 2.12 10.48 -10.95
N PHE A 6 0.97 9.91 -10.65
CA PHE A 6 0.80 8.51 -10.27
C PHE A 6 0.40 7.70 -11.51
N PRO A 7 1.24 6.77 -12.02
CA PRO A 7 0.94 5.96 -13.19
C PRO A 7 -0.37 5.18 -13.09
N GLU A 8 -0.71 4.70 -11.88
CA GLU A 8 -1.94 3.96 -11.61
C GLU A 8 -3.20 4.74 -12.01
N CYS A 9 -3.17 6.07 -11.96
CA CYS A 9 -4.32 6.91 -12.34
C CYS A 9 -4.60 6.91 -13.84
N HIS A 10 -3.67 6.38 -14.64
CA HIS A 10 -3.85 6.18 -16.07
C HIS A 10 -4.21 4.74 -16.43
N HIS A 11 -4.20 3.81 -15.47
CA HIS A 11 -4.47 2.40 -15.69
C HIS A 11 -5.92 2.18 -16.16
N PRO A 12 -6.18 1.32 -17.17
CA PRO A 12 -7.53 1.07 -17.69
C PRO A 12 -8.53 0.65 -16.62
N THR A 13 -8.14 -0.26 -15.72
CA THR A 13 -8.95 -0.72 -14.58
C THR A 13 -9.38 0.43 -13.67
N VAL A 14 -8.49 1.39 -13.41
CA VAL A 14 -8.77 2.56 -12.56
C VAL A 14 -9.66 3.57 -13.29
N LYS A 15 -9.35 3.86 -14.56
CA LYS A 15 -10.15 4.80 -15.38
C LYS A 15 -11.60 4.35 -15.55
N ALA A 16 -11.84 3.05 -15.72
CA ALA A 16 -13.18 2.49 -15.82
C ALA A 16 -14.04 2.77 -14.57
N LEU A 17 -13.41 3.04 -13.43
CA LEU A 17 -14.08 3.32 -12.16
C LEU A 17 -14.46 4.79 -11.97
N PHE A 18 -13.94 5.72 -12.80
CA PHE A 18 -14.22 7.15 -12.63
C PHE A 18 -15.68 7.55 -12.88
N ARG A 19 -16.48 6.67 -13.50
CA ARG A 19 -17.93 6.86 -13.67
C ARG A 19 -18.74 6.66 -12.38
N TYR A 20 -18.19 6.00 -11.37
CA TYR A 20 -18.90 5.74 -10.10
C TYR A 20 -18.81 6.94 -9.16
N SER A 21 -19.86 7.15 -8.36
CA SER A 21 -19.85 8.16 -7.29
C SER A 21 -18.88 7.77 -6.17
N ASP A 22 -18.49 8.73 -5.31
CA ASP A 22 -17.64 8.41 -4.16
C ASP A 22 -18.32 7.43 -3.20
N GLN A 23 -19.64 7.56 -3.05
CA GLN A 23 -20.45 6.63 -2.25
C GLN A 23 -20.37 5.21 -2.80
N ASP A 24 -20.50 5.06 -4.13
CA ASP A 24 -20.43 3.75 -4.77
C ASP A 24 -19.04 3.15 -4.61
N LEU A 25 -17.98 3.93 -4.84
CA LEU A 25 -16.60 3.47 -4.68
C LEU A 25 -16.29 3.08 -3.24
N LEU A 26 -16.75 3.85 -2.26
CA LEU A 26 -16.60 3.53 -0.84
C LEU A 26 -17.35 2.24 -0.49
N THR A 27 -18.60 2.11 -0.95
CA THR A 27 -19.42 0.92 -0.71
C THR A 27 -18.78 -0.32 -1.33
N LEU A 28 -18.25 -0.21 -2.54
CA LEU A 28 -17.53 -1.30 -3.21
C LEU A 28 -16.23 -1.66 -2.50
N PHE A 29 -15.45 -0.67 -2.07
CA PHE A 29 -14.26 -0.88 -1.24
C PHE A 29 -14.58 -1.65 0.05
N GLN A 30 -15.67 -1.30 0.73
CA GLN A 30 -16.09 -1.96 1.97
C GLN A 30 -16.62 -3.38 1.75
N ARG A 31 -17.35 -3.61 0.65
CA ARG A 31 -17.96 -4.92 0.33
C ARG A 31 -16.99 -5.91 -0.30
N HIS A 32 -15.94 -5.44 -0.95
CA HIS A 32 -14.96 -6.24 -1.69
C HIS A 32 -13.54 -6.02 -1.16
N PRO A 33 -13.24 -6.45 0.08
CA PRO A 33 -11.90 -6.28 0.68
C PRO A 33 -10.79 -7.02 -0.10
N GLU A 34 -11.15 -7.96 -0.96
CA GLU A 34 -10.25 -8.67 -1.86
C GLU A 34 -9.86 -7.88 -3.11
N GLN A 35 -10.49 -6.72 -3.39
CA GLN A 35 -10.24 -5.90 -4.57
C GLN A 35 -9.70 -4.53 -4.18
N GLY A 36 -8.47 -4.23 -4.60
CA GLY A 36 -7.81 -2.99 -4.21
C GLY A 36 -8.09 -1.77 -5.10
N LYS A 37 -8.59 -1.97 -6.32
CA LYS A 37 -8.83 -0.94 -7.34
C LYS A 37 -9.78 0.17 -6.89
N TYR A 38 -10.71 -0.11 -5.99
CA TYR A 38 -11.65 0.90 -5.50
C TYR A 38 -10.95 1.96 -4.64
N PHE A 39 -10.02 1.53 -3.79
CA PHE A 39 -9.17 2.46 -3.04
C PHE A 39 -8.23 3.23 -3.98
N VAL A 40 -7.62 2.55 -4.96
CA VAL A 40 -6.77 3.20 -5.97
C VAL A 40 -7.55 4.27 -6.75
N ALA A 41 -8.81 4.02 -7.11
CA ALA A 41 -9.64 5.00 -7.79
C ALA A 41 -9.96 6.24 -6.94
N LEU A 42 -10.29 6.03 -5.66
CA LEU A 42 -10.51 7.14 -4.71
C LEU A 42 -9.21 7.94 -4.47
N PHE A 43 -8.09 7.25 -4.33
CA PHE A 43 -6.77 7.89 -4.29
C PHE A 43 -6.54 8.74 -5.53
N CYS A 44 -6.74 8.18 -6.73
CA CYS A 44 -6.51 8.90 -7.98
C CYS A 44 -7.42 10.13 -8.16
N ARG A 45 -8.63 10.09 -7.61
CA ARG A 45 -9.56 11.23 -7.62
C ARG A 45 -9.12 12.35 -6.68
N TYR A 46 -8.57 12.02 -5.52
CA TYR A 46 -8.39 12.98 -4.42
C TYR A 46 -6.95 13.25 -4.00
N HIS A 47 -5.97 12.53 -4.53
CA HIS A 47 -4.56 12.77 -4.25
C HIS A 47 -4.14 14.23 -4.45
N PRO A 48 -4.64 15.01 -5.45
CA PRO A 48 -4.23 16.40 -5.60
C PRO A 48 -4.65 17.27 -4.43
N ILE A 49 -5.87 17.07 -3.90
CA ILE A 49 -6.39 17.84 -2.76
C ILE A 49 -5.57 17.57 -1.51
N VAL A 50 -5.36 16.29 -1.18
CA VAL A 50 -4.58 15.88 -0.02
C VAL A 50 -3.13 16.36 -0.13
N TYR A 51 -2.54 16.24 -1.33
CA TYR A 51 -1.17 16.69 -1.59
C TYR A 51 -1.02 18.20 -1.39
N THR A 52 -1.95 19.01 -1.90
CA THR A 52 -1.93 20.46 -1.72
C THR A 52 -2.03 20.85 -0.25
N LEU A 53 -2.96 20.26 0.51
CA LEU A 53 -3.11 20.54 1.94
C LEU A 53 -1.83 20.24 2.71
N ILE A 54 -1.20 19.09 2.45
CA ILE A 54 0.03 18.69 3.14
C ILE A 54 1.22 19.53 2.68
N ALA A 55 1.33 19.84 1.40
CA ALA A 55 2.42 20.66 0.87
C ALA A 55 2.45 22.07 1.49
N HIS A 56 1.30 22.62 1.89
CA HIS A 56 1.23 23.89 2.61
C HIS A 56 1.67 23.80 4.07
N ALA A 57 1.57 22.63 4.70
CA ALA A 57 1.94 22.41 6.09
C ALA A 57 3.35 21.82 6.28
N ALA A 58 3.89 21.17 5.24
CA ALA A 58 5.14 20.42 5.32
C ALA A 58 6.37 21.33 5.47
N ARG A 59 7.24 20.99 6.43
CA ARG A 59 8.49 21.72 6.71
C ARG A 59 9.63 21.34 5.75
N SER A 60 9.56 20.14 5.17
CA SER A 60 10.52 19.66 4.17
C SER A 60 9.81 18.77 3.14
N PRO A 61 10.32 18.65 1.90
CA PRO A 61 9.72 17.79 0.89
C PRO A 61 9.63 16.32 1.33
N VAL A 62 10.69 15.78 1.94
CA VAL A 62 10.75 14.38 2.38
C VAL A 62 9.71 14.09 3.46
N GLN A 63 9.61 14.96 4.47
CA GLN A 63 8.58 14.81 5.52
C GLN A 63 7.17 15.03 4.96
N GLY A 64 6.99 15.92 3.99
CA GLY A 64 5.70 16.12 3.34
C GLY A 64 5.25 14.91 2.53
N ASP A 65 6.15 14.30 1.75
CA ASP A 65 5.88 13.08 1.00
C ASP A 65 5.58 11.89 1.95
N TYR A 66 6.30 11.80 3.07
CA TYR A 66 6.06 10.80 4.12
C TYR A 66 4.72 11.01 4.83
N LEU A 67 4.40 12.24 5.24
CA LEU A 67 3.11 12.58 5.85
C LEU A 67 1.95 12.33 4.87
N PHE A 68 2.15 12.61 3.59
CA PHE A 68 1.18 12.30 2.54
C PHE A 68 0.88 10.80 2.48
N ALA A 69 1.91 9.96 2.54
CA ALA A 69 1.73 8.52 2.58
C ALA A 69 1.04 8.03 3.87
N LEU A 70 1.47 8.54 5.03
CA LEU A 70 0.85 8.21 6.32
C LEU A 70 -0.62 8.63 6.38
N THR A 71 -0.96 9.77 5.78
CA THR A 71 -2.35 10.26 5.70
C THR A 71 -3.20 9.29 4.90
N TRP A 72 -2.74 8.88 3.71
CA TRP A 72 -3.45 7.90 2.89
C TRP A 72 -3.55 6.51 3.52
N ARG A 73 -2.54 6.11 4.29
CA ARG A 73 -2.58 4.89 5.11
C ARG A 73 -3.67 4.97 6.18
N HIS A 74 -3.77 6.09 6.88
CA HIS A 74 -4.84 6.33 7.85
C HIS A 74 -6.22 6.36 7.17
N VAL A 75 -6.35 7.08 6.05
CA VAL A 75 -7.58 7.10 5.24
C VAL A 75 -8.02 5.70 4.82
N CYS A 76 -7.10 4.86 4.33
CA CYS A 76 -7.39 3.48 3.95
C CYS A 76 -7.98 2.65 5.11
N HIS A 77 -7.46 2.87 6.32
CA HIS A 77 -7.96 2.22 7.53
C HIS A 77 -9.36 2.72 7.90
N GLU A 78 -9.53 4.04 8.02
CA GLU A 78 -10.78 4.66 8.45
C GLU A 78 -11.94 4.40 7.47
N MET A 79 -11.65 4.33 6.16
CA MET A 79 -12.66 4.05 5.13
C MET A 79 -13.37 2.71 5.33
N ARG A 80 -12.77 1.74 6.03
CA ARG A 80 -13.39 0.43 6.27
C ARG A 80 -14.64 0.51 7.14
N GLY A 81 -14.73 1.52 8.02
CA GLY A 81 -15.87 1.77 8.90
C GLY A 81 -16.61 3.08 8.60
N LEU A 82 -16.25 3.77 7.52
CA LEU A 82 -16.81 5.08 7.21
C LEU A 82 -18.27 4.99 6.72
N GLU A 83 -19.16 5.68 7.43
CA GLU A 83 -20.54 5.90 7.00
C GLU A 83 -20.72 7.34 6.51
N LEU A 84 -20.87 7.51 5.19
CA LEU A 84 -21.30 8.78 4.62
C LEU A 84 -22.82 8.89 4.84
N ARG A 85 -23.25 9.68 5.82
CA ARG A 85 -24.68 9.89 6.09
C ARG A 85 -25.35 10.50 4.86
N GLY A 86 -26.40 9.82 4.37
CA GLY A 86 -27.11 10.18 3.15
C GLY A 86 -27.71 11.59 3.18
N ALA A 87 -27.95 12.13 1.99
CA ALA A 87 -28.32 13.50 1.65
C ALA A 87 -29.60 14.09 2.32
N ALA A 88 -30.19 13.40 3.30
CA ALA A 88 -31.32 13.87 4.10
C ALA A 88 -30.90 14.59 5.41
N ALA A 89 -29.62 14.50 5.79
CA ALA A 89 -29.06 15.36 6.83
C ALA A 89 -28.62 16.69 6.21
N ILE A 90 -29.05 17.81 6.81
CA ILE A 90 -28.79 19.20 6.36
C ILE A 90 -27.28 19.51 6.23
N GLU A 91 -26.41 18.63 6.73
CA GLU A 91 -24.96 18.59 6.49
C GLU A 91 -24.52 17.16 6.13
N ALA A 92 -24.79 16.70 4.91
CA ALA A 92 -24.17 15.47 4.42
C ALA A 92 -22.65 15.69 4.33
N THR A 93 -21.86 15.01 5.15
CA THR A 93 -20.40 14.96 4.99
C THR A 93 -20.09 14.27 3.66
N SER A 94 -19.81 15.05 2.63
CA SER A 94 -19.27 14.51 1.38
C SER A 94 -17.96 13.80 1.67
N PHE A 95 -17.63 12.78 0.87
CA PHE A 95 -16.35 12.07 1.01
C PHE A 95 -15.16 13.03 0.97
N GLN A 96 -15.22 14.05 0.10
CA GLN A 96 -14.22 15.11 0.03
C GLN A 96 -14.09 15.89 1.35
N ASN A 97 -15.20 16.31 1.96
CA ASN A 97 -15.15 17.05 3.23
C ASN A 97 -14.59 16.18 4.35
N TRP A 98 -15.01 14.90 4.41
CA TRP A 98 -14.43 13.94 5.33
C TRP A 98 -12.92 13.79 5.14
N LEU A 99 -12.46 13.64 3.89
CA LEU A 99 -11.05 13.49 3.56
C LEU A 99 -10.22 14.73 3.93
N ILE A 100 -10.77 15.94 3.72
CA ILE A 100 -10.14 17.20 4.14
C ILE A 100 -9.97 17.22 5.67
N ASN A 101 -11.01 16.83 6.42
CA ASN A 101 -10.97 16.80 7.88
C ASN A 101 -9.94 15.80 8.41
N VAL A 102 -9.90 14.58 7.83
CA VAL A 102 -8.90 13.56 8.19
C VAL A 102 -7.49 14.05 7.85
N THR A 103 -7.30 14.70 6.71
CA THR A 103 -5.99 15.27 6.33
C THR A 103 -5.55 16.35 7.32
N ALA A 104 -6.45 17.26 7.70
CA ALA A 104 -6.16 18.29 8.71
C ALA A 104 -5.82 17.69 10.07
N LEU A 105 -6.50 16.60 10.47
CA LEU A 105 -6.17 15.87 11.69
C LEU A 105 -4.75 15.28 11.62
N CYS A 106 -4.40 14.61 10.52
CA CYS A 106 -3.04 14.08 10.32
C CYS A 106 -1.98 15.18 10.34
N ILE A 107 -2.22 16.33 9.69
CA ILE A 107 -1.28 17.46 9.70
C ILE A 107 -0.99 17.96 11.12
N ASN A 108 -2.03 18.06 11.96
CA ASN A 108 -1.90 18.63 13.30
C ASN A 108 -1.35 17.66 14.34
N GLN A 109 -1.54 16.35 14.13
CA GLN A 109 -1.20 15.32 15.12
C GLN A 109 0.01 14.47 14.76
N ALA A 110 0.48 14.51 13.51
CA ALA A 110 1.59 13.65 13.09
C ALA A 110 2.91 14.05 13.75
N GLU A 111 3.47 13.12 14.51
CA GLU A 111 4.86 13.15 14.95
C GLU A 111 5.73 12.54 13.86
N LEU A 112 6.30 13.40 13.01
CA LEU A 112 7.17 12.96 11.91
C LEU A 112 8.60 12.77 12.43
N PRO A 113 9.26 11.67 12.05
CA PRO A 113 10.63 11.44 12.45
C PRO A 113 11.58 12.41 11.70
N PRO A 114 12.84 12.53 12.14
CA PRO A 114 13.86 13.32 11.45
C PRO A 114 14.05 12.85 10.00
N VAL A 115 14.38 13.79 9.09
CA VAL A 115 14.44 13.53 7.63
C VAL A 115 15.39 12.37 7.30
N GLU A 116 16.53 12.30 7.98
CA GLU A 116 17.57 11.29 7.82
C GLU A 116 17.12 9.86 8.17
N SER A 117 16.04 9.73 8.92
CA SER A 117 15.46 8.43 9.30
C SER A 117 14.32 7.98 8.39
N ILE A 118 13.86 8.84 7.48
CA ILE A 118 12.80 8.54 6.53
C ILE A 118 13.43 7.87 5.30
N THR A 119 13.19 6.56 5.15
CA THR A 119 13.64 5.76 4.00
C THR A 119 12.57 5.63 2.91
N TYR A 120 11.37 6.15 3.15
CA TYR A 120 10.27 6.08 2.21
C TYR A 120 10.53 6.95 0.97
N ASP A 121 10.28 6.37 -0.21
CA ASP A 121 10.29 7.09 -1.48
C ASP A 121 8.95 6.96 -2.18
N LEU A 122 8.22 8.08 -2.20
CA LEU A 122 6.90 8.19 -2.81
C LEU A 122 6.94 7.92 -4.34
N LYS A 123 8.10 8.01 -5.00
CA LYS A 123 8.23 7.70 -6.43
C LYS A 123 8.23 6.21 -6.72
N THR A 124 8.75 5.40 -5.79
CA THR A 124 8.85 3.95 -5.97
C THR A 124 7.65 3.22 -5.37
N THR A 125 7.07 3.78 -4.31
CA THR A 125 5.91 3.20 -3.63
C THR A 125 4.87 4.28 -3.45
N SER A 126 3.76 4.21 -4.19
CA SER A 126 2.64 5.11 -3.95
C SER A 126 1.85 4.70 -2.71
N PRO A 127 1.04 5.59 -2.11
CA PRO A 127 0.33 5.26 -0.88
C PRO A 127 -0.63 4.06 -1.00
N PRO A 128 -1.39 3.87 -2.11
CA PRO A 128 -2.17 2.65 -2.28
C PRO A 128 -1.32 1.39 -2.33
N LEU A 129 -0.23 1.39 -3.09
CA LEU A 129 0.68 0.25 -3.15
C LEU A 129 1.25 -0.09 -1.77
N TRP A 130 1.67 0.93 -1.00
CA TRP A 130 2.14 0.73 0.36
C TRP A 130 1.08 0.02 1.23
N CYS A 131 -0.16 0.52 1.24
CA CYS A 131 -1.24 -0.08 2.04
C CYS A 131 -1.44 -1.57 1.75
N TYR A 132 -1.33 -2.00 0.49
CA TYR A 132 -1.48 -3.40 0.13
C TYR A 132 -0.22 -4.23 0.38
N LEU A 133 0.98 -3.64 0.23
CA LEU A 133 2.23 -4.29 0.63
C LEU A 133 2.26 -4.57 2.13
N GLU A 134 1.84 -3.63 2.97
CA GLU A 134 1.74 -3.86 4.42
C GLU A 134 0.79 -5.01 4.75
N GLN A 135 -0.41 -5.02 4.15
CA GLN A 135 -1.36 -6.10 4.34
C GLN A 135 -0.83 -7.45 3.86
N ALA A 136 -0.07 -7.47 2.76
CA ALA A 136 0.58 -8.68 2.25
C ALA A 136 1.69 -9.18 3.19
N LEU A 137 2.47 -8.25 3.76
CA LEU A 137 3.50 -8.54 4.76
C LEU A 137 2.91 -9.07 6.06
N ASP A 138 1.78 -8.54 6.52
CA ASP A 138 1.09 -8.98 7.75
C ASP A 138 0.53 -10.41 7.65
N ARG A 139 0.35 -10.92 6.44
CA ARG A 139 -0.06 -12.31 6.18
C ARG A 139 1.11 -13.29 6.13
N LEU A 140 2.35 -12.82 6.18
CA LEU A 140 3.51 -13.71 6.18
C LEU A 140 3.67 -14.40 7.55
N PRO A 141 4.14 -15.66 7.58
CA PRO A 141 4.58 -16.29 8.80
C PRO A 141 5.65 -15.44 9.49
N PRO A 142 5.67 -15.35 10.84
CA PRO A 142 6.54 -14.43 11.58
C PRO A 142 8.03 -14.54 11.21
N MET A 143 8.55 -15.76 11.07
CA MET A 143 9.95 -16.00 10.69
C MET A 143 10.28 -15.49 9.28
N ILE A 144 9.39 -15.77 8.32
CA ILE A 144 9.55 -15.32 6.92
C ILE A 144 9.53 -13.79 6.86
N ARG A 145 8.59 -13.17 7.58
CA ARG A 145 8.51 -11.70 7.69
C ARG A 145 9.78 -11.11 8.29
N LEU A 146 10.29 -11.70 9.37
CA LEU A 146 11.51 -11.24 10.03
C LEU A 146 12.72 -11.30 9.08
N ILE A 147 12.93 -12.44 8.41
CA ILE A 147 14.01 -12.63 7.45
C ILE A 147 13.92 -11.61 6.31
N LEU A 148 12.73 -11.41 5.75
CA LEU A 148 12.48 -10.44 4.69
C LEU A 148 12.80 -9.01 5.14
N LEU A 149 12.34 -8.61 6.33
CA LEU A 149 12.61 -7.28 6.88
C LEU A 149 14.10 -7.07 7.16
N MET A 150 14.82 -8.06 7.70
CA MET A 150 16.27 -7.95 7.89
C MET A 150 17.00 -7.73 6.56
N ALA A 151 16.60 -8.44 5.52
CA ALA A 151 17.17 -8.29 4.19
C ALA A 151 16.82 -6.92 3.56
N LYS A 152 15.58 -6.45 3.65
CA LYS A 152 15.14 -5.22 2.96
C LYS A 152 15.42 -3.94 3.73
N THR A 153 15.31 -3.96 5.06
CA THR A 153 15.55 -2.78 5.88
C THR A 153 17.03 -2.58 6.18
N PHE A 154 17.75 -3.66 6.52
CA PHE A 154 19.16 -3.56 6.91
C PHE A 154 20.14 -4.00 5.82
N GLN A 155 19.65 -4.50 4.67
CA GLN A 155 20.49 -4.98 3.56
C GLN A 155 21.45 -6.09 4.01
N TRP A 156 21.03 -6.90 4.98
CA TRP A 156 21.84 -8.02 5.47
C TRP A 156 21.85 -9.16 4.46
N SER A 157 23.02 -9.76 4.28
CA SER A 157 23.16 -10.97 3.47
C SER A 157 22.54 -12.18 4.17
N PRO A 158 22.17 -13.25 3.44
CA PRO A 158 21.67 -14.49 4.05
C PRO A 158 22.61 -15.05 5.13
N THR A 159 23.92 -14.94 4.92
CA THR A 159 24.93 -15.36 5.91
C THR A 159 24.84 -14.56 7.21
N ARG A 160 24.70 -13.24 7.12
CA ARG A 160 24.59 -12.37 8.29
C ARG A 160 23.28 -12.61 9.05
N ILE A 161 22.18 -12.78 8.33
CA ILE A 161 20.88 -13.12 8.90
C ILE A 161 20.95 -14.48 9.63
N ALA A 162 21.51 -15.51 8.98
CA ALA A 162 21.68 -16.83 9.59
C ALA A 162 22.51 -16.77 10.88
N ALA A 163 23.65 -16.06 10.86
CA ALA A 163 24.49 -15.91 12.04
C ALA A 163 23.77 -15.18 13.19
N TYR A 164 22.97 -14.16 12.88
CA TYR A 164 22.16 -13.46 13.87
C TYR A 164 21.09 -14.39 14.48
N LEU A 165 20.32 -15.08 13.65
CA LEU A 165 19.26 -16.00 14.10
C LEU A 165 19.83 -17.16 14.94
N GLN A 166 21.00 -17.70 14.58
CA GLN A 166 21.68 -18.72 15.38
C GLN A 166 22.08 -18.22 16.77
N ALA A 167 22.52 -16.95 16.88
CA ALA A 167 22.82 -16.35 18.17
C ALA A 167 21.57 -16.19 19.06
N GLU A 168 20.40 -16.01 18.45
CA GLU A 168 19.08 -15.94 19.12
C GLU A 168 18.46 -17.34 19.37
N GLY A 169 19.13 -18.42 18.97
CA GLY A 169 18.70 -19.80 19.19
C GLY A 169 18.04 -20.50 18.00
N ASP A 170 17.89 -19.83 16.86
CA ASP A 170 17.32 -20.39 15.62
C ASP A 170 18.41 -21.01 14.74
N MET A 171 18.36 -22.32 14.54
CA MET A 171 19.39 -23.08 13.80
C MET A 171 19.16 -23.07 12.27
N LEU A 172 19.06 -21.89 11.66
CA LEU A 172 18.96 -21.75 10.20
C LEU A 172 20.33 -21.60 9.54
N SER A 173 20.57 -22.37 8.47
CA SER A 173 21.73 -22.18 7.60
C SER A 173 21.52 -21.00 6.62
N PRO A 174 22.60 -20.41 6.07
CA PRO A 174 22.48 -19.36 5.05
C PRO A 174 21.67 -19.79 3.81
N ALA A 175 21.73 -21.07 3.43
CA ALA A 175 20.94 -21.62 2.33
C ALA A 175 19.43 -21.62 2.66
N GLN A 176 19.05 -22.08 3.86
CA GLN A 176 17.65 -22.02 4.30
C GLN A 176 17.13 -20.59 4.40
N VAL A 177 17.97 -19.63 4.85
CA VAL A 177 17.60 -18.21 4.83
C VAL A 177 17.34 -17.71 3.40
N GLN A 178 18.17 -18.12 2.44
CA GLN A 178 17.95 -17.79 1.03
C GLN A 178 16.63 -18.38 0.51
N ASP A 179 16.31 -19.63 0.87
CA ASP A 179 15.03 -20.27 0.51
C ASP A 179 13.85 -19.51 1.11
N TYR A 180 13.93 -19.12 2.39
CA TYR A 180 12.92 -18.27 3.03
C TYR A 180 12.77 -16.91 2.35
N LEU A 181 13.85 -16.31 1.85
CA LEU A 181 13.77 -15.05 1.11
C LEU A 181 13.02 -15.23 -0.21
N GLN A 182 13.33 -16.28 -0.99
CA GLN A 182 12.61 -16.56 -2.23
C GLN A 182 11.12 -16.82 -1.96
N GLU A 183 10.82 -17.61 -0.94
CA GLU A 183 9.45 -17.88 -0.53
C GLU A 183 8.74 -16.60 -0.06
N SER A 184 9.43 -15.72 0.67
CA SER A 184 8.86 -14.45 1.10
C SER A 184 8.41 -13.59 -0.08
N TYR A 185 9.20 -13.50 -1.15
CA TYR A 185 8.84 -12.73 -2.35
C TYR A 185 7.61 -13.33 -3.03
N ARG A 186 7.59 -14.66 -3.18
CA ARG A 186 6.45 -15.37 -3.75
C ARG A 186 5.19 -15.13 -2.92
N MET A 187 5.27 -15.25 -1.60
CA MET A 187 4.14 -15.06 -0.70
C MET A 187 3.63 -13.63 -0.69
N VAL A 188 4.53 -12.62 -0.67
CA VAL A 188 4.12 -11.21 -0.75
C VAL A 188 3.33 -10.95 -2.03
N THR A 189 3.83 -11.41 -3.18
CA THR A 189 3.12 -11.24 -4.46
C THR A 189 1.76 -11.95 -4.44
N VAL A 190 1.69 -13.21 -4.02
CA VAL A 190 0.43 -13.97 -3.97
C VAL A 190 -0.57 -13.36 -3.00
N ASN A 191 -0.11 -12.76 -1.90
CA ASN A 191 -0.96 -12.13 -0.89
C ASN A 191 -1.53 -10.77 -1.33
N LEU A 192 -0.98 -10.14 -2.37
CA LEU A 192 -1.58 -8.94 -2.97
C LEU A 192 -2.90 -9.29 -3.66
N PRO A 193 -3.91 -8.39 -3.63
CA PRO A 193 -5.06 -8.48 -4.52
C PRO A 193 -4.64 -8.59 -5.99
N GLU A 194 -5.39 -9.38 -6.77
CA GLU A 194 -5.07 -9.61 -8.19
C GLU A 194 -5.05 -8.31 -8.99
N ASP A 195 -6.01 -7.43 -8.75
CA ASP A 195 -6.09 -6.12 -9.40
C ASP A 195 -4.95 -5.17 -8.98
N ILE A 196 -4.41 -5.32 -7.78
CA ILE A 196 -3.22 -4.58 -7.34
C ILE A 196 -1.96 -5.09 -8.05
N ARG A 197 -1.83 -6.41 -8.26
CA ARG A 197 -0.74 -6.95 -9.08
C ARG A 197 -0.86 -6.48 -10.53
N GLU A 198 -2.07 -6.45 -11.09
CA GLU A 198 -2.29 -5.92 -12.43
C GLU A 198 -1.86 -4.45 -12.53
N ILE A 199 -2.33 -3.61 -11.61
CA ILE A 199 -2.08 -2.16 -11.63
C ILE A 199 -0.58 -1.82 -11.44
N TYR A 200 0.12 -2.53 -10.55
CA TYR A 200 1.47 -2.14 -10.12
C TYR A 200 2.60 -3.05 -10.60
N LEU A 201 2.33 -4.32 -10.87
CA LEU A 201 3.34 -5.29 -11.33
C LEU A 201 3.21 -5.63 -12.82
N GLY A 202 2.12 -5.21 -13.47
CA GLY A 202 1.86 -5.53 -14.88
C GLY A 202 1.50 -7.00 -15.11
N GLU A 203 1.20 -7.75 -14.05
CA GLU A 203 0.72 -9.13 -14.13
C GLU A 203 -0.73 -9.13 -14.59
N THR A 204 -0.97 -9.50 -15.84
CA THR A 204 -2.33 -9.69 -16.35
C THR A 204 -2.93 -10.97 -15.76
N ALA A 205 -4.23 -10.95 -15.44
CA ALA A 205 -5.01 -12.09 -14.92
C ALA A 205 -4.79 -13.43 -15.66
N GLY A 206 -4.33 -13.39 -16.93
CA GLY A 206 -4.03 -14.57 -17.74
C GLY A 206 -2.70 -15.27 -17.48
N ALA A 207 -1.73 -14.62 -16.81
CA ALA A 207 -0.39 -15.21 -16.61
C ALA A 207 -0.36 -16.29 -15.52
N ALA A 208 -1.25 -16.20 -14.51
CA ALA A 208 -1.33 -17.18 -13.43
C ALA A 208 -1.95 -18.52 -13.88
N ASN A 209 -2.88 -18.50 -14.85
CA ASN A 209 -3.51 -19.71 -15.39
C ASN A 209 -2.68 -20.41 -16.48
N GLY A 210 -1.70 -19.72 -17.09
CA GLY A 210 -0.80 -20.29 -18.09
C GLY A 210 0.26 -21.24 -17.50
N ALA A 211 0.58 -21.11 -16.21
CA ALA A 211 1.58 -21.95 -15.54
C ALA A 211 1.03 -23.32 -15.09
N LEU A 212 -0.28 -23.44 -14.85
CA LEU A 212 -0.94 -24.70 -14.50
C LEU A 212 -1.41 -25.52 -15.70
N ALA A 213 -1.55 -24.90 -16.88
CA ALA A 213 -1.98 -25.61 -18.10
C ALA A 213 -0.83 -26.27 -18.89
N LEU A 214 0.43 -25.94 -18.57
CA LEU A 214 1.61 -26.46 -19.28
C LEU A 214 2.28 -27.67 -18.59
N SER A 215 1.80 -28.09 -17.41
CA SER A 215 2.32 -29.28 -16.72
C SER A 215 1.60 -30.60 -17.07
N ASP A 216 0.50 -30.55 -17.82
CA ASP A 216 -0.27 -31.74 -18.25
C ASP A 216 -0.06 -32.10 -19.73
N SER A 217 1.02 -31.61 -20.35
CA SER A 217 1.35 -31.96 -21.73
C SER A 217 2.85 -31.99 -21.96
N ARG A 218 3.51 -33.03 -21.44
CA ARG A 218 4.59 -33.81 -22.10
C ARG A 218 5.13 -34.92 -21.22
#